data_AF-A0A818AN39-F1
#
_entry.id   AF-A0A818AN39-F1
#
_cell.length_a   1.000
_cell.length_b   1.000
_cell.length_c   1.000
_cell.angle_alpha   90.00
_cell.angle_beta   90.00
_cell.angle_gamma   90.00
#
_symmetry.space_group_name_H-M   'P 1'
#
loop_
_entity.id
_entity.type
_entity.pdbx_description
1 polymer ?
#
loop_
_entity_poly.entity_id
_entity_poly.type
_entity_poly.pdbx_seq_one_letter_code
_entity_poly.pdbx_strand_id
1 'polypeptide(L)'
;MLFKIVFIFGCFVLTTNARCNLTAEPLELIECLSFTSTIVLGLVKNDIQRVCKSASLIATCASGHLSDCIGQQIGQAAFKEIINLSINCCPDRNSPSCSIRDSVMQEQRCFSADSLVTLSDGKQKSIVDLQSGDSLLAYNDKTKKVLSTHLLTMLDFQPHQFGKIYQFTYIILFISFFLLAFFKQVITTTGRQLSLSSSHIVPTDKHGYVMAKNIRIGMNVYVMNDNGVLITETVSNV
;
A
#
# COMPACT_ATOMS: atom_id res chain seq x y z
N MET A 1 14.98 10.16 20.84
CA MET A 1 14.81 8.71 21.02
C MET A 1 14.00 8.21 19.83
N LEU A 2 14.52 7.30 19.01
CA LEU A 2 13.94 6.98 17.69
C LEU A 2 12.84 5.90 17.79
N PHE A 3 11.85 5.98 16.92
CA PHE A 3 10.77 4.99 16.81
C PHE A 3 11.34 3.71 16.19
N LYS A 4 11.37 2.62 16.94
CA LYS A 4 11.69 1.31 16.37
C LYS A 4 10.45 0.82 15.67
N ILE A 5 10.41 1.01 14.35
CA ILE A 5 9.32 0.48 13.52
C ILE A 5 9.49 -1.02 13.50
N VAL A 6 8.56 -1.68 14.17
CA VAL A 6 8.33 -3.10 13.94
C VAL A 6 7.41 -3.16 12.74
N PHE A 7 7.90 -3.73 11.63
CA PHE A 7 7.01 -4.02 10.52
C PHE A 7 5.90 -4.91 11.03
N ILE A 8 4.68 -4.39 10.95
CA ILE A 8 3.51 -5.23 11.01
C ILE A 8 3.12 -5.48 9.59
N PHE A 9 3.43 -6.70 9.19
CA PHE A 9 3.02 -7.28 7.94
C PHE A 9 1.50 -7.28 7.85
N GLY A 10 0.95 -6.23 7.23
CA GLY A 10 -0.40 -6.22 6.69
C GLY A 10 -0.54 -7.03 5.39
N CYS A 11 0.56 -7.57 4.85
CA CYS A 11 0.58 -8.60 3.80
C CYS A 11 2.00 -9.17 3.69
N PHE A 12 2.37 -10.17 4.51
CA PHE A 12 3.34 -11.17 4.07
C PHE A 12 2.81 -12.56 4.26
N VAL A 13 3.02 -13.31 3.20
CA VAL A 13 2.76 -14.72 3.05
C VAL A 13 3.83 -15.49 3.80
N LEU A 14 3.46 -16.15 4.91
CA LEU A 14 4.15 -17.35 5.38
C LEU A 14 3.76 -18.51 4.44
N THR A 15 4.46 -18.68 3.32
CA THR A 15 4.38 -19.94 2.54
C THR A 15 5.31 -20.97 3.16
N THR A 16 4.96 -21.42 4.36
CA THR A 16 4.95 -22.84 4.71
C THR A 16 3.87 -23.00 5.78
N ASN A 17 2.71 -23.55 5.40
CA ASN A 17 1.57 -23.92 6.27
C ASN A 17 0.53 -22.86 6.73
N ALA A 18 0.44 -21.66 6.15
CA ALA A 18 -0.75 -20.83 6.36
C ALA A 18 -1.82 -21.16 5.31
N ARG A 19 -2.88 -21.89 5.70
CA ARG A 19 -4.13 -21.98 4.95
C ARG A 19 -4.72 -20.58 4.82
N CYS A 20 -4.44 -19.89 3.72
CA CYS A 20 -5.32 -18.83 3.26
C CYS A 20 -6.65 -19.51 2.92
N ASN A 21 -7.72 -19.17 3.62
CA ASN A 21 -9.06 -19.52 3.15
C ASN A 21 -9.27 -18.68 1.88
N LEU A 22 -8.94 -19.25 0.73
CA LEU A 22 -9.36 -18.75 -0.57
C LEU A 22 -10.89 -18.77 -0.55
N THR A 23 -11.52 -17.63 -0.28
CA THR A 23 -12.97 -17.50 -0.38
C THR A 23 -13.43 -17.32 -1.82
N ALA A 24 -12.51 -16.99 -2.74
CA ALA A 24 -12.78 -16.96 -4.17
C ALA A 24 -12.14 -18.18 -4.86
N GLU A 25 -12.94 -18.95 -5.59
CA GLU A 25 -12.41 -20.00 -6.46
C GLU A 25 -11.53 -19.37 -7.56
N PRO A 26 -10.39 -19.98 -7.92
CA PRO A 26 -9.50 -19.48 -8.98
C PRO A 26 -10.20 -19.25 -10.33
N LEU A 27 -11.33 -19.92 -10.56
CA LEU A 27 -12.15 -19.76 -11.76
C LEU A 27 -12.79 -18.37 -11.86
N GLU A 28 -13.21 -17.75 -10.75
CA GLU A 28 -13.89 -16.44 -10.79
C GLU A 28 -12.94 -15.31 -11.24
N LEU A 29 -11.67 -15.37 -10.83
CA LEU A 29 -10.65 -14.42 -11.30
C LEU A 29 -10.34 -14.60 -12.79
N ILE A 30 -10.31 -15.85 -13.27
CA ILE A 30 -10.12 -16.16 -14.69
C ILE A 30 -11.32 -15.67 -15.50
N GLU A 31 -12.54 -15.82 -15.01
CA GLU A 31 -13.74 -15.24 -15.63
C GLU A 31 -13.63 -13.72 -15.72
N CYS A 32 -13.10 -13.05 -14.70
CA CYS A 32 -12.88 -11.61 -14.76
C CYS A 32 -11.76 -11.15 -15.70
N LEU A 33 -10.74 -11.98 -15.92
CA LEU A 33 -9.67 -11.70 -16.88
C LEU A 33 -10.04 -12.10 -18.32
N SER A 34 -11.07 -12.94 -18.49
CA SER A 34 -11.55 -13.37 -19.81
C SER A 34 -12.17 -12.23 -20.65
N PHE A 35 -12.43 -11.06 -20.04
CA PHE A 35 -12.96 -9.86 -20.71
C PHE A 35 -11.99 -9.18 -21.69
N THR A 36 -10.74 -9.66 -21.80
CA THR A 36 -9.69 -9.11 -22.68
C THR A 36 -10.08 -9.02 -24.16
N SER A 37 -10.89 -9.95 -24.67
CA SER A 37 -11.32 -9.95 -26.08
C SER A 37 -12.18 -8.73 -26.45
N THR A 38 -13.01 -8.23 -25.52
CA THR A 38 -13.87 -7.06 -25.75
C THR A 38 -13.09 -5.74 -25.80
N ILE A 39 -11.99 -5.65 -25.03
CA ILE A 39 -11.08 -4.50 -25.07
C ILE A 39 -10.35 -4.47 -26.41
N VAL A 40 -9.80 -5.60 -26.85
CA VAL A 40 -9.09 -5.69 -28.14
C VAL A 40 -10.03 -5.33 -29.29
N LEU A 41 -11.26 -5.86 -29.29
CA LEU A 41 -12.27 -5.51 -30.30
C LEU A 41 -12.67 -4.03 -30.25
N GLY A 42 -12.76 -3.43 -29.06
CA GLY A 42 -13.01 -2.00 -28.89
C GLY A 42 -11.89 -1.14 -29.46
N LEU A 43 -10.63 -1.51 -29.19
CA LEU A 43 -9.44 -0.84 -29.72
C LEU A 43 -9.36 -0.93 -31.25
N VAL A 44 -9.59 -2.13 -31.81
CA VAL A 44 -9.61 -2.35 -33.28
C VAL A 44 -10.69 -1.52 -33.96
N LYS A 45 -11.84 -1.32 -33.31
CA LYS A 45 -12.96 -0.51 -33.84
C LYS A 45 -12.88 0.97 -33.47
N ASN A 46 -11.85 1.40 -32.75
CA ASN A 46 -11.73 2.74 -32.17
C ASN A 46 -12.96 3.17 -31.33
N ASP A 47 -13.64 2.20 -30.69
CA ASP A 47 -14.80 2.41 -29.83
C ASP A 47 -14.32 2.62 -28.37
N ILE A 48 -13.87 3.85 -28.10
CA ILE A 48 -13.29 4.23 -26.81
C ILE A 48 -14.28 4.00 -25.65
N GLN A 49 -15.57 4.26 -25.84
CA GLN A 49 -16.57 4.04 -24.78
C GLN A 49 -16.64 2.56 -24.37
N ARG A 50 -16.58 1.64 -25.35
CA ARG A 50 -16.56 0.20 -25.07
C ARG A 50 -15.28 -0.23 -24.37
N VAL A 51 -14.13 0.28 -24.78
CA VAL A 51 -12.84 0.04 -24.10
C VAL A 51 -12.91 0.51 -22.65
N CYS A 52 -13.41 1.71 -22.41
CA CYS A 52 -13.54 2.29 -21.08
C CYS A 52 -14.50 1.51 -20.17
N LYS A 53 -15.65 1.10 -20.71
CA LYS A 53 -16.62 0.26 -19.99
C LYS A 53 -16.00 -1.08 -19.58
N SER A 54 -15.29 -1.75 -20.50
CA SER A 54 -14.63 -3.03 -20.20
C SER A 54 -13.47 -2.86 -19.21
N ALA A 55 -12.67 -1.80 -19.34
CA ALA A 55 -11.58 -1.50 -18.39
C ALA A 55 -12.11 -1.25 -16.97
N SER A 56 -13.21 -0.50 -16.83
CA SER A 56 -13.86 -0.26 -15.54
C SER A 56 -14.42 -1.54 -14.91
N LEU A 57 -15.01 -2.44 -15.70
CA LEU A 57 -15.51 -3.74 -15.23
C LEU A 57 -14.37 -4.64 -14.74
N ILE A 58 -13.29 -4.73 -15.51
CA ILE A 58 -12.11 -5.51 -15.13
C ILE A 58 -11.46 -4.93 -13.88
N ALA A 59 -11.30 -3.60 -13.80
CA ALA A 59 -10.75 -2.95 -12.61
C ALA A 59 -11.61 -3.20 -11.36
N THR A 60 -12.93 -3.12 -11.49
CA THR A 60 -13.88 -3.38 -10.39
C THR A 60 -13.79 -4.83 -9.94
N CYS A 61 -13.88 -5.79 -10.87
CA CYS A 61 -13.79 -7.19 -10.51
C CYS A 61 -12.43 -7.53 -9.88
N ALA A 62 -11.35 -7.08 -10.51
CA ALA A 62 -10.02 -7.27 -9.98
C ALA A 62 -9.89 -6.68 -8.58
N SER A 63 -10.34 -5.45 -8.33
CA SER A 63 -10.27 -4.86 -7.00
C SER A 63 -11.00 -5.68 -5.91
N GLY A 64 -12.06 -6.41 -6.29
CA GLY A 64 -12.80 -7.32 -5.41
C GLY A 64 -12.04 -8.61 -5.07
N HIS A 65 -11.18 -9.11 -5.97
CA HIS A 65 -10.38 -10.32 -5.75
C HIS A 65 -8.92 -10.03 -5.35
N LEU A 66 -8.42 -8.83 -5.64
CA LEU A 66 -7.05 -8.39 -5.34
C LEU A 66 -6.91 -7.79 -3.93
N SER A 67 -8.02 -7.66 -3.19
CA SER A 67 -7.98 -7.34 -1.76
C SER A 67 -7.30 -8.44 -0.94
N ASP A 68 -7.19 -9.65 -1.49
CA ASP A 68 -6.56 -10.78 -0.84
C ASP A 68 -5.07 -10.89 -1.20
N CYS A 69 -4.29 -11.45 -0.25
CA CYS A 69 -2.83 -11.39 -0.15
C CYS A 69 -2.05 -11.76 -1.43
N ILE A 70 -2.57 -12.67 -2.26
CA ILE A 70 -1.94 -13.11 -3.52
C ILE A 70 -2.22 -12.13 -4.66
N GLY A 71 -3.41 -11.53 -4.67
CA GLY A 71 -3.82 -10.58 -5.70
C GLY A 71 -3.00 -9.29 -5.66
N GLN A 72 -2.55 -8.83 -4.48
CA GLN A 72 -1.69 -7.65 -4.43
C GLN A 72 -0.34 -7.83 -5.16
N GLN A 73 0.27 -9.02 -5.15
CA GLN A 73 1.57 -9.23 -5.79
C GLN A 73 1.50 -9.40 -7.30
N ILE A 74 0.58 -10.24 -7.80
CA ILE A 74 0.46 -10.52 -9.24
C ILE A 74 -0.34 -9.40 -9.92
N GLY A 75 -1.27 -8.79 -9.18
CA GLY A 75 -2.18 -7.82 -9.73
C GLY A 75 -1.60 -6.42 -9.87
N GLN A 76 -0.72 -5.96 -8.98
CA GLN A 76 -0.32 -4.56 -9.00
C GLN A 76 0.43 -4.13 -10.27
N ALA A 77 1.23 -4.99 -10.91
CA ALA A 77 1.90 -4.62 -12.15
C ALA A 77 0.93 -4.65 -13.36
N ALA A 78 0.22 -5.76 -13.55
CA ALA A 78 -0.68 -5.95 -14.70
C ALA A 78 -1.95 -5.07 -14.62
N PHE A 79 -2.50 -4.87 -13.42
CA PHE A 79 -3.67 -4.04 -13.23
C PHE A 79 -3.34 -2.56 -13.12
N LYS A 80 -2.10 -2.14 -12.85
CA LYS A 80 -1.75 -0.71 -12.85
C LYS A 80 -1.99 -0.04 -14.20
N GLU A 81 -1.71 -0.73 -15.31
CA GLU A 81 -2.01 -0.21 -16.64
C GLU A 81 -3.52 -0.17 -16.91
N ILE A 82 -4.27 -1.21 -16.51
CA ILE A 82 -5.72 -1.27 -16.63
C ILE A 82 -6.40 -0.19 -15.78
N ILE A 83 -5.89 0.03 -14.57
CA ILE A 83 -6.29 1.08 -13.64
C ILE A 83 -6.04 2.45 -14.25
N ASN A 84 -4.84 2.72 -14.77
CA ASN A 84 -4.52 4.00 -15.41
C ASN A 84 -5.40 4.24 -16.64
N LEU A 85 -5.62 3.21 -17.46
CA LEU A 85 -6.54 3.27 -18.59
C LEU A 85 -7.96 3.62 -18.12
N SER A 86 -8.42 2.98 -17.04
CA SER A 86 -9.74 3.23 -16.47
C SER A 86 -9.90 4.64 -15.88
N ILE A 87 -8.85 5.20 -15.28
CA ILE A 87 -8.82 6.59 -14.78
C ILE A 87 -8.88 7.58 -15.95
N ASN A 88 -8.08 7.36 -16.99
CA ASN A 88 -8.08 8.23 -18.19
C ASN A 88 -9.41 8.18 -18.95
N CYS A 89 -10.09 7.04 -18.88
CA CYS A 89 -11.43 6.84 -19.42
C CYS A 89 -12.55 7.57 -18.66
N CYS A 90 -12.27 8.03 -17.44
CA CYS A 90 -13.26 8.62 -16.53
C CYS A 90 -12.78 9.98 -16.00
N PRO A 91 -12.70 11.03 -16.85
CA PRO A 91 -12.30 12.36 -16.41
C PRO A 91 -13.33 13.03 -15.48
N ASP A 92 -14.61 12.63 -15.58
CA ASP A 92 -15.69 13.13 -14.72
C ASP A 92 -16.03 12.13 -13.60
N ARG A 93 -15.67 12.50 -12.36
CA ARG A 93 -15.88 11.68 -11.15
C ARG A 93 -17.35 11.48 -10.79
N ASN A 94 -18.26 12.26 -11.38
CA ASN A 94 -19.69 12.19 -11.11
C ASN A 94 -20.45 11.35 -12.14
N SER A 95 -19.77 10.77 -13.15
CA SER A 95 -20.44 9.96 -14.15
C SER A 95 -20.92 8.63 -13.55
N PRO A 96 -22.22 8.31 -13.64
CA PRO A 96 -22.78 7.07 -13.09
C PRO A 96 -22.25 5.80 -13.77
N SER A 97 -21.63 5.92 -14.95
CA SER A 97 -20.98 4.81 -15.65
C SER A 97 -19.55 4.53 -15.17
N CYS A 98 -18.98 5.42 -14.36
CA CYS A 98 -17.65 5.31 -13.78
C CYS A 98 -17.76 5.08 -12.27
N SER A 99 -18.35 3.95 -11.86
CA SER A 99 -18.38 3.54 -10.45
C SER A 99 -17.09 2.85 -10.02
N ILE A 100 -15.93 3.25 -10.58
CA ILE A 100 -14.64 2.96 -9.95
C ILE A 100 -14.60 3.84 -8.72
N ARG A 101 -15.38 3.43 -7.71
CA ARG A 101 -15.31 3.98 -6.36
C ARG A 101 -13.84 4.02 -5.98
N ASP A 102 -13.49 4.98 -5.14
CA ASP A 102 -12.15 5.37 -4.65
C ASP A 102 -11.18 4.23 -4.27
N SER A 103 -11.62 2.96 -4.30
CA SER A 103 -10.89 1.70 -4.19
C SER A 103 -9.60 1.58 -5.01
N VAL A 104 -9.50 2.28 -6.15
CA VAL A 104 -8.34 2.18 -7.08
C VAL A 104 -7.33 3.32 -6.89
N MET A 105 -7.74 4.45 -6.32
CA MET A 105 -6.83 5.35 -5.60
C MET A 105 -6.51 4.71 -4.24
N GLN A 106 -6.10 3.44 -4.31
CA GLN A 106 -5.86 2.54 -3.20
C GLN A 106 -4.79 3.21 -2.35
N GLU A 107 -5.31 3.87 -1.33
CA GLU A 107 -4.68 4.66 -0.30
C GLU A 107 -3.35 3.97 0.06
N GLN A 108 -2.24 4.44 -0.53
CA GLN A 108 -0.97 3.71 -0.54
C GLN A 108 -0.48 3.54 0.89
N ARG A 109 -0.24 2.31 1.35
CA ARG A 109 0.19 2.04 2.72
C ARG A 109 1.71 2.14 2.85
N CYS A 110 2.26 3.33 2.63
CA CYS A 110 3.69 3.60 2.65
C CYS A 110 4.16 4.22 3.97
N PHE A 111 5.44 4.02 4.28
CA PHE A 111 6.20 4.78 5.28
C PHE A 111 7.04 5.85 4.56
N SER A 112 7.45 6.89 5.30
CA SER A 112 8.41 7.86 4.77
C SER A 112 9.78 7.21 4.56
N ALA A 113 10.49 7.64 3.52
CA ALA A 113 11.76 7.06 3.09
C ALA A 113 12.84 7.09 4.20
N ASP A 114 12.87 8.16 4.99
CA ASP A 114 13.78 8.39 6.13
C ASP A 114 13.41 7.60 7.40
N SER A 115 12.32 6.85 7.38
CA SER A 115 11.90 6.04 8.52
C SER A 115 12.93 4.95 8.82
N LEU A 116 13.15 4.67 10.10
CA LEU A 116 14.13 3.68 10.54
C LEU A 116 13.48 2.33 10.86
N VAL A 117 14.16 1.27 10.45
CA VAL A 117 13.77 -0.12 10.66
C VAL A 117 14.82 -0.79 11.54
N THR A 118 14.38 -1.59 12.51
CA THR A 118 15.29 -2.34 13.39
C THR A 118 15.61 -3.70 12.78
N LEU A 119 16.89 -3.93 12.52
CA LEU A 119 17.43 -5.20 12.05
C LEU A 119 17.44 -6.23 13.19
N SER A 120 17.56 -7.51 12.84
CA SER A 120 17.59 -8.61 13.82
C SER A 120 18.81 -8.60 14.75
N ASP A 121 19.88 -7.91 14.37
CA ASP A 121 21.06 -7.68 15.21
C ASP A 121 20.90 -6.45 16.15
N GLY A 122 19.73 -5.80 16.12
CA GLY A 122 19.40 -4.62 16.92
C GLY A 122 19.85 -3.29 16.31
N LYS A 123 20.62 -3.29 15.21
CA LYS A 123 20.98 -2.06 14.50
C LYS A 123 19.75 -1.47 13.81
N GLN A 124 19.86 -0.19 13.44
CA GLN A 124 18.83 0.51 12.68
C GLN A 124 19.33 0.83 11.28
N LYS A 125 18.44 0.72 10.31
CA LYS A 125 18.69 1.06 8.90
C LYS A 125 17.52 1.88 8.37
N SER A 126 17.81 2.89 7.56
CA SER A 126 16.76 3.65 6.86
C SER A 126 16.03 2.76 5.87
N ILE A 127 14.73 3.00 5.63
CA ILE A 127 13.96 2.27 4.62
C ILE A 127 14.62 2.39 3.24
N VAL A 128 15.23 3.54 2.90
CA VAL A 128 15.91 3.72 1.60
C VAL A 128 17.13 2.82 1.41
N ASP A 129 17.75 2.41 2.53
CA ASP A 129 18.99 1.65 2.53
C ASP A 129 18.73 0.14 2.66
N LEU A 130 17.48 -0.27 2.92
CA LEU A 130 17.09 -1.68 3.03
C LEU A 130 17.29 -2.43 1.70
N GLN A 131 17.73 -3.68 1.82
CA GLN A 131 17.96 -4.56 0.68
C GLN A 131 17.28 -5.91 0.89
N SER A 132 16.82 -6.54 -0.19
CA SER A 132 16.33 -7.91 -0.14
C SER A 132 17.38 -8.84 0.50
N GLY A 133 16.94 -9.64 1.46
CA GLY A 133 17.80 -10.49 2.29
C GLY A 133 18.10 -9.92 3.68
N ASP A 134 17.97 -8.60 3.89
CA ASP A 134 18.17 -7.98 5.20
C ASP A 134 17.28 -8.66 6.26
N SER A 135 17.87 -8.99 7.41
CA SER A 135 17.16 -9.63 8.52
C SER A 135 16.60 -8.56 9.46
N LEU A 136 15.27 -8.54 9.61
CA LEU A 136 14.50 -7.51 10.29
C LEU A 136 13.73 -8.07 11.48
N LEU A 137 13.47 -7.21 12.47
CA LEU A 137 12.51 -7.51 13.52
C LEU A 137 11.08 -7.20 13.05
N ALA A 138 10.19 -8.17 13.20
CA ALA A 138 8.78 -8.07 12.87
C ALA A 138 7.90 -8.53 14.03
N TYR A 139 6.65 -8.05 14.06
CA TYR A 139 5.70 -8.42 15.09
C TYR A 139 4.76 -9.49 14.57
N ASN A 140 4.67 -10.61 15.28
CA ASN A 140 3.71 -11.65 14.99
C ASN A 140 2.42 -11.39 15.76
N ASP A 141 1.36 -11.03 15.04
CA ASP A 141 0.07 -10.72 15.65
C ASP A 141 -0.56 -11.91 16.39
N LYS A 142 -0.35 -13.14 15.91
CA LYS A 142 -0.94 -14.34 16.51
C LYS A 142 -0.27 -14.70 17.83
N THR A 143 1.06 -14.67 17.87
CA THR A 143 1.84 -15.03 19.07
C THR A 143 2.09 -13.84 19.98
N LYS A 144 1.81 -12.62 19.51
CA LYS A 144 2.10 -11.35 20.18
C LYS A 144 3.60 -11.20 20.52
N LYS A 145 4.47 -11.87 19.76
CA LYS A 145 5.93 -11.87 19.95
C LYS A 145 6.63 -11.22 18.78
N VAL A 146 7.79 -10.63 19.07
CA VAL A 146 8.73 -10.17 18.05
C VAL A 146 9.48 -11.39 17.50
N LEU A 147 9.66 -11.45 16.18
CA LEU A 147 10.45 -12.46 15.50
C LEU A 147 11.40 -11.83 14.48
N SER A 148 12.43 -12.58 14.11
CA SER A 148 13.33 -12.24 13.00
C SER A 148 12.76 -12.78 11.69
N THR A 149 12.80 -11.98 10.62
CA THR A 149 12.41 -12.39 9.27
C THR A 149 13.30 -11.73 8.23
N HIS A 150 13.31 -12.25 7.00
CA HIS A 150 14.06 -11.67 5.89
C HIS A 150 13.17 -10.79 5.02
N LEU A 151 13.70 -9.63 4.64
CA LEU A 151 13.08 -8.76 3.65
C LEU A 151 13.13 -9.44 2.27
N LEU A 152 11.98 -9.79 1.68
CA LEU A 152 11.98 -10.40 0.34
C LEU A 152 12.00 -9.35 -0.76
N THR A 153 11.14 -8.34 -0.65
CA THR A 153 10.97 -7.31 -1.66
C THR A 153 10.57 -5.98 -1.04
N MET A 154 10.90 -4.91 -1.74
CA MET A 154 10.55 -3.53 -1.39
C MET A 154 9.49 -3.04 -2.38
N LEU A 155 8.32 -2.65 -1.86
CA LEU A 155 7.31 -1.97 -2.65
C LEU A 155 7.63 -0.47 -2.61
N ASP A 156 8.18 0.04 -3.71
CA ASP A 156 8.51 1.46 -3.83
C ASP A 156 7.48 2.18 -4.71
N PHE A 157 7.05 3.35 -4.24
CA PHE A 157 6.26 4.29 -5.01
C PHE A 157 7.05 5.58 -5.16
N GLN A 158 7.81 5.70 -6.27
CA GLN A 158 8.48 6.94 -6.63
C GLN A 158 7.62 7.70 -7.65
N PRO A 159 6.88 8.77 -7.24
CA PRO A 159 6.09 9.56 -8.18
C PRO A 159 6.97 10.24 -9.24
N HIS A 160 8.26 10.45 -8.98
CA HIS A 160 9.18 11.15 -9.89
C HIS A 160 9.84 10.29 -10.97
N GLN A 161 9.83 8.95 -10.86
CA GLN A 161 10.35 8.11 -11.96
C GLN A 161 9.46 8.09 -13.20
N PHE A 162 8.23 8.60 -13.09
CA PHE A 162 7.30 8.75 -14.21
C PHE A 162 7.70 9.85 -15.21
N GLY A 163 8.67 10.70 -14.89
CA GLY A 163 9.04 11.87 -15.70
C GLY A 163 10.10 11.65 -16.78
N LYS A 164 10.77 10.49 -16.86
CA LYS A 164 11.84 10.31 -17.86
C LYS A 164 11.36 10.03 -19.29
N ILE A 165 10.05 9.90 -19.54
CA ILE A 165 9.48 9.64 -20.88
C ILE A 165 8.87 10.90 -21.52
N TYR A 166 8.68 12.01 -20.80
CA TYR A 166 8.21 13.28 -21.38
C TYR A 166 9.28 14.36 -21.31
N GLN A 167 10.37 14.14 -22.05
CA GLN A 167 11.27 15.21 -22.51
C GLN A 167 10.67 15.96 -23.72
N PHE A 168 9.36 16.21 -23.73
CA PHE A 168 8.76 17.20 -24.61
C PHE A 168 8.38 18.41 -23.76
N THR A 169 9.37 19.28 -23.62
CA THR A 169 9.28 20.73 -23.74
C THR A 169 7.87 21.34 -23.72
N TYR A 170 7.72 22.38 -22.89
CA TYR A 170 6.56 23.29 -22.75
C TYR A 170 5.40 22.80 -21.85
N ILE A 171 5.53 23.06 -20.54
CA ILE A 171 4.65 23.95 -19.73
C ILE A 171 5.12 23.83 -18.27
N ILE A 172 6.23 24.51 -17.99
CA ILE A 172 6.50 25.04 -16.66
C ILE A 172 5.62 26.29 -16.58
N LEU A 173 4.49 26.28 -15.84
CA LEU A 173 4.05 27.48 -15.10
C LEU A 173 2.84 27.38 -14.16
N PHE A 174 2.04 26.30 -14.07
CA PHE A 174 0.81 26.41 -13.23
C PHE A 174 0.41 25.27 -12.29
N ILE A 175 1.13 24.14 -12.24
CA ILE A 175 0.83 23.11 -11.23
C ILE A 175 2.14 22.56 -10.67
N SER A 176 2.95 23.44 -10.06
CA SER A 176 3.84 23.07 -8.95
C SER A 176 3.04 22.76 -7.68
N PHE A 177 1.82 22.25 -7.83
CA PHE A 177 1.06 21.59 -6.78
C PHE A 177 1.69 20.21 -6.64
N PHE A 178 2.90 20.24 -6.08
CA PHE A 178 3.53 19.19 -5.32
C PHE A 178 2.47 18.18 -4.84
N LEU A 179 2.35 17.06 -5.56
CA LEU A 179 1.86 15.80 -4.99
C LEU A 179 2.92 15.32 -3.99
N LEU A 180 3.17 16.13 -2.96
CA LEU A 180 3.80 15.66 -1.73
C LEU A 180 2.77 14.69 -1.16
N ALA A 181 3.09 13.40 -1.19
CA ALA A 181 2.32 12.44 -0.42
C ALA A 181 2.27 12.96 1.02
N PHE A 182 1.08 13.35 1.48
CA PHE A 182 0.90 13.86 2.83
C PHE A 182 1.08 12.68 3.80
N PHE A 183 2.32 12.50 4.24
CA PHE A 183 2.63 11.61 5.35
C PHE A 183 2.11 12.24 6.63
N LYS A 184 1.43 11.42 7.42
CA LYS A 184 0.97 11.72 8.76
C LYS A 184 2.07 11.36 9.75
N GLN A 185 2.34 12.26 10.69
CA GLN A 185 3.45 12.13 11.63
C GLN A 185 2.91 11.83 13.03
N VAL A 186 3.01 10.58 13.47
CA VAL A 186 2.58 10.16 14.81
C VAL A 186 3.76 10.29 15.77
N ILE A 187 3.59 11.06 16.84
CA ILE A 187 4.60 11.27 17.89
C ILE A 187 4.07 10.70 19.20
N THR A 188 4.89 9.95 19.93
CA THR A 188 4.53 9.38 21.25
C THR A 188 4.99 10.26 22.40
N THR A 189 4.52 9.98 23.61
CA THR A 189 4.92 10.67 24.85
C THR A 189 6.42 10.57 25.15
N THR A 190 7.12 9.55 24.63
CA THR A 190 8.59 9.43 24.76
C THR A 190 9.35 10.15 23.64
N GLY A 191 8.64 10.87 22.77
CA GLY A 191 9.23 11.64 21.67
C GLY A 191 9.65 10.80 20.47
N ARG A 192 9.20 9.54 20.39
CA ARG A 192 9.42 8.74 19.19
C ARG A 192 8.47 9.21 18.10
N GLN A 193 8.95 9.23 16.86
CA GLN A 193 8.21 9.70 15.69
C GLN A 193 8.08 8.64 14.60
N LEU A 194 6.89 8.50 14.03
CA LEU A 194 6.60 7.64 12.88
C LEU A 194 5.92 8.44 11.78
N SER A 195 6.47 8.44 10.57
CA SER A 195 5.90 9.12 9.40
C SER A 195 5.34 8.09 8.41
N LEU A 196 4.03 8.08 8.23
CA LEU A 196 3.31 7.08 7.43
C LEU A 196 2.16 7.72 6.66
N SER A 197 1.84 7.15 5.51
CA SER A 197 0.65 7.52 4.74
C SER A 197 -0.63 7.39 5.57
N SER A 198 -1.63 8.21 5.25
CA SER A 198 -2.92 8.28 5.96
C SER A 198 -3.67 6.93 6.06
N SER A 199 -3.43 6.02 5.12
CA SER A 199 -4.09 4.71 5.06
C SER A 199 -3.33 3.57 5.71
N HIS A 200 -2.06 3.79 6.06
CA HIS A 200 -1.23 2.76 6.60
C HIS A 200 -1.73 2.35 7.98
N ILE A 201 -1.70 1.06 8.27
CA ILE A 201 -2.36 0.47 9.43
C ILE A 201 -1.36 0.39 10.57
N VAL A 202 -1.75 0.87 11.75
CA VAL A 202 -0.95 0.87 12.96
C VAL A 202 -1.65 0.02 14.02
N PRO A 203 -0.92 -0.86 14.73
CA PRO A 203 -1.49 -1.64 15.82
C PRO A 203 -1.73 -0.74 17.05
N THR A 204 -2.76 -1.08 17.80
CA THR A 204 -3.17 -0.38 19.02
C THR A 204 -3.57 -1.42 20.07
N ASP A 205 -3.45 -1.05 21.34
CA ASP A 205 -3.74 -1.95 22.45
C ASP A 205 -5.23 -2.32 22.58
N LYS A 206 -6.13 -1.38 22.33
CA LYS A 206 -7.59 -1.51 22.55
C LYS A 206 -8.41 -1.65 21.27
N HIS A 207 -7.91 -1.14 20.14
CA HIS A 207 -8.69 -1.06 18.90
C HIS A 207 -8.16 -2.01 17.81
N GLY A 208 -7.21 -2.89 18.15
CA GLY A 208 -6.56 -3.76 17.19
C GLY A 208 -5.79 -2.93 16.15
N TYR A 209 -6.25 -2.94 14.92
CA TYR A 209 -5.59 -2.30 13.79
C TYR A 209 -6.34 -1.04 13.34
N VAL A 210 -5.66 0.11 13.35
CA VAL A 210 -6.26 1.41 13.03
C VAL A 210 -5.47 2.09 11.92
N MET A 211 -6.17 2.64 10.92
CA MET A 211 -5.52 3.45 9.87
C MET A 211 -4.89 4.71 10.47
N ALA A 212 -3.78 5.16 9.93
CA ALA A 212 -3.05 6.34 10.40
C ALA A 212 -3.97 7.56 10.52
N LYS A 213 -4.82 7.82 9.53
CA LYS A 213 -5.79 8.93 9.51
C LYS A 213 -6.72 8.93 10.71
N ASN A 214 -7.00 7.77 11.29
CA ASN A 214 -7.88 7.58 12.44
C ASN A 214 -7.13 7.59 13.79
N ILE A 215 -5.80 7.62 13.80
CA ILE A 215 -5.02 7.81 15.04
C ILE A 215 -5.27 9.22 15.59
N ARG A 216 -5.50 9.29 16.90
CA ARG A 216 -5.76 10.51 17.67
C ARG A 216 -4.82 10.60 18.86
N ILE A 217 -4.60 11.83 19.34
CA ILE A 217 -3.88 12.09 20.60
C ILE A 217 -4.59 11.33 21.74
N GLY A 218 -3.80 10.71 22.63
CA GLY A 218 -4.29 9.89 23.74
C GLY A 218 -4.52 8.42 23.38
N MET A 219 -4.46 8.04 22.10
CA MET A 219 -4.47 6.62 21.71
C MET A 219 -3.15 5.95 22.09
N ASN A 220 -3.22 4.66 22.36
CA ASN A 220 -2.07 3.84 22.68
C ASN A 220 -1.66 2.99 21.47
N VAL A 221 -0.41 3.13 21.05
CA VAL A 221 0.19 2.38 19.95
C VAL A 221 1.29 1.46 20.47
N TYR A 222 1.52 0.36 19.77
CA TYR A 222 2.64 -0.52 20.11
C TYR A 222 3.94 0.01 19.51
N VAL A 223 4.98 0.07 20.34
CA VAL A 223 6.32 0.54 19.99
C VAL A 223 7.34 -0.44 20.52
N MET A 224 8.41 -0.68 19.78
CA MET A 224 9.51 -1.50 20.29
C MET A 224 10.52 -0.64 21.07
N ASN A 225 10.87 -1.10 22.26
CA ASN A 225 11.87 -0.44 23.09
C ASN A 225 13.31 -0.85 22.72
N ASP A 226 14.29 -0.30 23.41
CA ASP A 226 15.70 -0.55 23.11
C ASP A 226 16.11 -2.02 23.27
N ASN A 227 15.39 -2.75 24.13
CA ASN A 227 15.59 -4.18 24.40
C ASN A 227 14.84 -5.10 23.40
N GLY A 228 14.23 -4.55 22.34
CA GLY A 228 13.48 -5.35 21.37
C GLY A 228 12.13 -5.85 21.89
N VAL A 229 11.65 -5.32 23.02
CA VAL A 229 10.37 -5.68 23.62
C VAL A 229 9.29 -4.71 23.15
N LEU A 230 8.13 -5.24 22.78
CA LEU A 230 6.98 -4.42 22.44
C LEU A 230 6.37 -3.84 23.71
N ILE A 231 6.28 -2.52 23.75
CA ILE A 231 5.64 -1.75 24.81
C ILE A 231 4.50 -0.92 24.22
N THR A 232 3.59 -0.48 25.07
CA THR A 232 2.52 0.42 24.68
C THR A 232 2.92 1.85 25.01
N GLU A 233 2.75 2.77 24.06
CA GLU A 233 2.97 4.19 24.27
C GLU A 233 1.78 5.03 23.83
N THR A 234 1.55 6.13 24.54
CA THR A 234 0.49 7.07 24.22
C THR A 234 0.94 8.05 23.15
N VAL A 235 0.09 8.29 22.16
CA VAL A 235 0.26 9.29 21.11
C VAL A 235 0.08 10.68 21.71
N SER A 236 1.09 11.52 21.59
CA SER A 236 1.14 12.90 22.10
C SER A 236 0.84 13.94 21.01
N ASN A 237 1.19 13.66 19.75
CA ASN A 237 0.93 14.53 18.60
C ASN A 237 0.74 13.73 17.31
N VAL A 238 0.05 14.31 16.33
CA VAL A 238 -0.42 13.64 15.11
C VAL A 238 -0.42 14.57 13.90
#